data_AF-A0A1S2LNW8-F1
#
_entry.id   AF-A0A1S2LNW8-F1
#
_cell.length_a   1.000
_cell.length_b   1.000
_cell.length_c   1.000
_cell.angle_alpha   90.00
_cell.angle_beta   90.00
_cell.angle_gamma   90.00
#
_symmetry.space_group_name_H-M   'P 1'
#
loop_
_entity.id
_entity.type
_entity.pdbx_description
1 polymer ?
#
loop_
_entity_poly.entity_id
_entity_poly.type
_entity_poly.pdbx_seq_one_letter_code
_entity_poly.pdbx_strand_id
1 'polypeptide(L)' 'MKNSKEYCPHCNADLQGEPIPKEHQDSYNATHFTRKIGISDIERDRIVKWKCPDCKGEWAIK' A
#
# COMPACT_ATOMS: atom_id res chain seq x y z
N MET A 1 17.83 4.15 -0.75
CA MET A 1 16.48 3.55 -0.66
C MET A 1 15.67 3.92 -1.89
N LYS A 2 14.91 3.00 -2.46
CA LYS A 2 14.10 3.28 -3.65
C LYS A 2 12.83 4.02 -3.24
N ASN A 3 12.45 5.02 -4.03
CA ASN A 3 11.16 5.68 -3.88
C ASN A 3 10.06 4.68 -4.29
N SER A 4 9.19 4.30 -3.36
CA SER A 4 8.17 3.26 -3.51
C SER A 4 6.82 3.83 -3.94
N LYS A 5 6.85 4.90 -4.75
CA LYS A 5 5.63 5.52 -5.31
C LYS A 5 4.81 4.49 -6.07
N GLU A 6 3.54 4.45 -5.73
CA GLU A 6 2.55 3.58 -6.35
C GLU A 6 1.28 4.40 -6.54
N TYR A 7 0.59 4.14 -7.65
CA TYR A 7 -0.62 4.87 -8.01
C TYR A 7 -1.80 3.93 -8.08
N CYS A 8 -3.00 4.43 -7.75
CA CYS A 8 -4.22 3.65 -7.90
C CYS A 8 -4.46 3.34 -9.39
N PRO A 9 -4.70 2.07 -9.77
CA PRO A 9 -4.95 1.71 -11.16
C PRO A 9 -6.29 2.23 -11.70
N HIS A 10 -7.18 2.69 -10.82
CA HIS A 10 -8.54 3.15 -11.18
C HIS A 10 -8.66 4.66 -11.31
N CYS A 11 -8.04 5.42 -10.39
CA CYS A 11 -8.13 6.88 -10.36
C CYS A 11 -6.78 7.61 -10.40
N ASN A 12 -5.68 6.86 -10.49
CA ASN A 12 -4.31 7.39 -10.52
C ASN A 12 -3.92 8.23 -9.28
N ALA A 13 -4.65 8.12 -8.16
CA ALA A 13 -4.27 8.76 -6.90
C ALA A 13 -2.92 8.21 -6.40
N ASP A 14 -2.07 9.09 -5.87
CA ASP A 14 -0.81 8.71 -5.23
C ASP A 14 -1.11 7.95 -3.93
N LEU A 15 -0.66 6.70 -3.87
CA LEU A 15 -0.85 5.80 -2.74
C LEU A 15 0.35 5.80 -1.79
N GLN A 16 1.31 6.70 -1.99
CA GLN A 16 2.36 6.97 -1.01
C GLN A 16 1.78 7.67 0.22
N GLY A 17 2.04 7.12 1.39
CA GLY A 17 1.63 7.66 2.68
C GLY A 17 2.71 8.53 3.32
N GLU A 18 2.58 8.71 4.63
CA GLU A 18 3.53 9.47 5.43
C GLU A 18 4.95 8.85 5.41
N PRO A 19 6.00 9.67 5.58
CA PRO A 19 7.36 9.16 5.70
C PRO A 19 7.50 8.25 6.92
N ILE A 20 8.23 7.15 6.74
CA ILE A 20 8.63 6.28 7.85
C ILE A 20 9.72 7.02 8.64
N PRO A 21 9.71 7.02 10.00
CA PRO A 21 10.80 7.60 10.79
C PRO A 21 12.16 7.05 10.36
N LYS A 22 13.18 7.90 10.27
CA LYS A 22 14.48 7.54 9.67
C LYS A 22 15.13 6.34 10.36
N GLU A 23 14.96 6.20 11.68
CA GLU A 23 15.48 5.07 12.43
C GLU A 23 14.85 3.71 12.06
N HIS A 24 13.66 3.71 11.43
CA HIS A 24 12.93 2.49 11.06
C HIS A 24 12.96 2.20 9.56
N GLN A 25 13.42 3.15 8.77
CA GLN A 25 13.47 3.08 7.31
C GLN A 25 14.25 1.86 6.80
N ASP A 26 15.36 1.51 7.47
CA ASP A 26 16.17 0.34 7.12
C ASP A 26 15.45 -0.98 7.47
N SER A 27 14.73 -1.05 8.59
CA SER A 27 13.97 -2.24 9.00
C SER A 27 12.85 -2.58 8.02
N TYR A 28 12.19 -1.56 7.46
CA TYR A 28 11.14 -1.73 6.46
C TYR A 28 11.67 -1.74 5.02
N ASN A 29 12.95 -1.40 4.81
CA ASN A 29 13.55 -1.17 3.50
C ASN A 29 12.70 -0.23 2.62
N ALA A 30 12.11 0.80 3.22
CA ALA A 30 11.14 1.70 2.60
C ALA A 30 11.24 3.10 3.19
N THR A 31 10.89 4.12 2.40
CA THR A 31 10.95 5.53 2.84
C THR A 31 9.61 6.07 3.36
N HIS A 32 8.50 5.50 2.89
CA HIS A 32 7.14 5.95 3.18
C HIS A 32 6.24 4.73 3.40
N PHE A 33 5.19 4.91 4.19
CA PHE A 33 4.12 3.93 4.31
C PHE A 33 3.28 3.88 3.02
N THR A 34 2.47 2.83 2.86
CA THR A 34 1.47 2.76 1.77
C THR A 34 0.10 3.17 2.30
N ARG A 35 -0.68 3.88 1.47
CA ARG A 35 -2.10 4.20 1.73
C ARG A 35 -3.05 3.11 1.24
N LYS A 36 -2.54 2.04 0.61
CA LYS A 36 -3.36 0.89 0.18
C LYS A 36 -4.04 0.25 1.38
N ILE A 37 -5.33 -0.05 1.22
CA ILE A 37 -6.08 -0.82 2.20
C ILE A 37 -6.02 -2.29 1.76
N GLY A 38 -5.49 -3.16 2.63
CA GLY A 38 -5.51 -4.60 2.41
C GLY A 38 -6.86 -5.19 2.79
N ILE A 39 -7.50 -5.91 1.87
CA ILE A 39 -8.68 -6.73 2.17
C ILE A 39 -8.18 -8.13 2.51
N SER A 40 -8.27 -8.51 3.77
CA SER A 40 -7.87 -9.83 4.27
C SER A 40 -9.00 -10.85 4.23
N ASP A 41 -8.61 -12.10 4.03
CA ASP A 41 -9.44 -13.28 4.18
C ASP A 41 -8.90 -14.06 5.39
N ILE A 42 -9.75 -14.25 6.40
CA ILE A 42 -9.38 -14.87 7.68
C ILE A 42 -9.10 -16.36 7.49
N GLU A 43 -9.87 -17.06 6.64
CA GLU A 43 -9.70 -18.50 6.41
C GLU A 43 -8.38 -18.79 5.69
N ARG A 44 -7.96 -17.88 4.81
CA ARG A 44 -6.72 -17.97 4.05
C ARG A 44 -5.52 -17.30 4.73
N ASP A 45 -5.75 -16.66 5.87
CA ASP A 45 -4.77 -15.88 6.65
C ASP A 45 -3.90 -14.96 5.78
N ARG A 46 -4.53 -14.23 4.86
CA ARG A 46 -3.79 -13.35 3.94
C ARG A 46 -4.64 -12.24 3.36
N ILE A 47 -3.97 -11.21 2.87
CA ILE A 47 -4.60 -10.22 1.99
C ILE A 47 -4.94 -10.92 0.68
N VAL A 48 -6.14 -10.67 0.15
CA VAL A 48 -6.62 -11.25 -1.13
C VAL A 48 -6.88 -10.18 -2.19
N LYS A 49 -7.07 -8.91 -1.78
CA LYS A 49 -7.25 -7.76 -2.67
C LYS A 49 -6.68 -6.50 -2.04
N TRP A 50 -6.39 -5.53 -2.89
CA TRP A 50 -6.09 -4.16 -2.49
C TRP A 50 -7.27 -3.24 -2.78
N LYS A 51 -7.40 -2.17 -1.99
CA LYS A 51 -8.43 -1.15 -2.15
C LYS A 51 -7.83 0.25 -2.07
N CYS A 52 -8.29 1.13 -2.96
CA CYS A 52 -7.91 2.54 -2.95
C CYS A 52 -8.71 3.29 -1.87
N PRO A 53 -8.05 4.09 -1.01
CA PRO A 53 -8.75 4.89 -0.02
C PRO A 53 -9.55 6.04 -0.66
N ASP A 54 -9.14 6.54 -1.82
CA ASP A 54 -9.73 7.71 -2.47
C ASP A 54 -10.95 7.35 -3.34
N CYS A 55 -10.80 6.49 -4.36
CA CYS A 55 -11.90 6.12 -5.26
C CYS A 55 -12.65 4.83 -4.88
N LYS A 56 -12.21 4.13 -3.82
CA LYS A 56 -12.75 2.83 -3.36
C LYS A 56 -12.64 1.66 -4.34
N GLY A 57 -11.99 1.85 -5.50
CA GLY A 57 -11.71 0.78 -6.45
C GLY A 57 -10.83 -0.31 -5.84
N GLU A 58 -11.12 -1.56 -6.19
CA GLU A 58 -10.46 -2.76 -5.67
C GLU A 58 -9.70 -3.48 -6.79
N TRP A 59 -8.60 -4.15 -6.48
CA TRP A 59 -7.86 -4.97 -7.45
C TRP A 59 -7.24 -6.20 -6.79
N ALA A 60 -7.11 -7.28 -7.57
CA ALA A 60 -6.51 -8.51 -7.10
C ALA A 60 -5.02 -8.33 -6.80
N ILE A 61 -4.52 -9.07 -5.82
CA ILE A 61 -3.08 -9.22 -5.61
C ILE A 61 -2.52 -10.04 -6.78
N LYS A 62 -1.40 -9.59 -7.33
CA LYS A 62 -0.67 -10.31 -8.38
C LYS A 62 0.22 -11.39 -7.80
#